data_AF-A0A2N5KMN6-F1
#
_entry.id   AF-A0A2N5KMN6-F1
#
_cell.length_a   1.000
_cell.length_b   1.000
_cell.length_c   1.000
_cell.angle_alpha   90.00
_cell.angle_beta   90.00
_cell.angle_gamma   90.00
#
_symmetry.space_group_name_H-M   'P 1'
#
loop_
_entity.id
_entity.type
_entity.pdbx_description
1 polymer ?
#
loop_
_entity_poly.entity_id
_entity_poly.type
_entity_poly.pdbx_seq_one_letter_code
_entity_poly.pdbx_strand_id
1 'polypeptide(L)'
;MGLSMLGWYAQGVGALEKADADEFVSRARAGVIEAARRHVEATKGDDPATRFVEILRSLFAGDGAWVKDRETDKPPADGKKLGGWEERKTHEFTDIVPARSASFVGWVDDRYLYLDKDASYAAVRGFAQRGGIPFGIKPRALWKALALSGVSLTDPERNDTTAWICGKSARVVQVPRATVFEGERDE
;
A
#
# COMPACT_ATOMS: atom_id res chain seq x y z
N MET A 1 -9.18 -4.10 -28.88
CA MET A 1 -7.91 -4.43 -29.56
C MET A 1 -6.71 -4.01 -28.69
N GLY A 2 -6.52 -4.64 -27.52
CA GLY A 2 -5.43 -4.28 -26.59
C GLY A 2 -5.22 -5.38 -25.53
N LEU A 3 -6.32 -6.02 -25.12
CA LEU A 3 -6.31 -7.31 -24.41
C LEU A 3 -5.73 -8.46 -25.26
N SER A 4 -5.69 -8.31 -26.59
CA SER A 4 -5.05 -9.23 -27.52
C SER A 4 -3.51 -9.16 -27.51
N MET A 5 -2.92 -8.04 -27.07
CA MET A 5 -1.46 -7.86 -27.05
C MET A 5 -0.80 -8.47 -25.81
N LEU A 6 -1.51 -8.52 -24.67
CA LEU A 6 -1.04 -9.19 -23.45
C LEU A 6 -1.09 -10.73 -23.56
N GLY A 7 -1.81 -11.28 -24.54
CA GLY A 7 -1.77 -12.70 -24.88
C GLY A 7 -0.52 -13.12 -25.67
N TRP A 8 0.10 -12.20 -26.41
CA TRP A 8 1.23 -12.51 -27.31
C TRP A 8 2.57 -12.56 -26.58
N TYR A 9 2.79 -11.75 -25.55
CA TYR A 9 4.05 -11.76 -24.81
C TYR A 9 4.20 -12.99 -23.89
N ALA A 10 3.07 -13.56 -23.44
CA ALA A 10 3.05 -14.77 -22.62
C ALA A 10 3.24 -16.08 -23.43
N GLN A 11 3.33 -16.02 -24.76
CA GLN A 11 3.55 -17.18 -25.63
C GLN A 11 5.00 -17.29 -26.14
N GLY A 12 5.88 -16.35 -25.79
CA GLY A 12 7.25 -16.26 -26.33
C GLY A 12 8.35 -16.90 -25.48
N VAL A 13 8.10 -17.18 -24.20
CA VAL A 13 9.08 -17.84 -23.32
C VAL A 13 8.31 -18.82 -22.46
N GLY A 14 8.34 -20.11 -22.83
CA GLY A 14 7.56 -21.17 -22.19
C GLY A 14 7.92 -21.41 -20.72
N ALA A 15 7.46 -20.53 -19.83
CA ALA A 15 7.57 -20.69 -18.39
C ALA A 15 6.37 -20.03 -17.70
N LEU A 16 5.50 -20.88 -17.15
CA LEU A 16 4.29 -20.64 -16.33
C LEU A 16 2.97 -20.55 -17.11
N GLU A 17 2.22 -21.65 -17.01
CA GLU A 17 0.84 -21.80 -17.46
C GLU A 17 -0.07 -20.79 -16.75
N LYS A 18 -0.88 -20.10 -17.54
CA LYS A 18 -1.86 -19.08 -17.14
C LYS A 18 -2.86 -19.55 -16.07
N ALA A 19 -3.01 -20.87 -15.92
CA ALA A 19 -3.86 -21.50 -14.92
C ALA A 19 -3.31 -21.32 -13.49
N ASP A 20 -1.98 -21.32 -13.30
CA ASP A 20 -1.37 -21.22 -11.97
C ASP A 20 -1.50 -19.81 -11.35
N ALA A 21 -1.46 -18.77 -12.20
CA ALA A 21 -1.56 -17.38 -11.76
C ALA A 21 -2.97 -17.03 -11.28
N ASP A 22 -4.01 -17.45 -12.01
CA ASP A 22 -5.40 -17.22 -11.63
C ASP A 22 -5.82 -18.14 -10.46
N GLU A 23 -5.30 -19.37 -10.39
CA GLU A 23 -5.54 -20.29 -9.28
C GLU A 23 -4.85 -19.82 -7.98
N PHE A 24 -3.66 -19.22 -8.07
CA PHE A 24 -2.98 -18.56 -6.95
C PHE A 24 -3.76 -17.36 -6.42
N VAL A 25 -4.23 -16.49 -7.33
CA VAL A 25 -5.06 -15.31 -6.99
C VAL A 25 -6.41 -15.73 -6.38
N SER A 26 -7.04 -16.80 -6.88
CA SER A 26 -8.32 -17.27 -6.39
C SER A 26 -8.22 -17.97 -5.02
N ARG A 27 -7.18 -18.79 -4.79
CA ARG A 27 -6.90 -19.39 -3.46
C ARG A 27 -6.53 -18.34 -2.41
N ALA A 28 -5.74 -17.33 -2.78
CA ALA A 28 -5.42 -16.22 -1.90
C ALA A 28 -6.68 -15.43 -1.49
N ARG A 29 -7.59 -15.17 -2.44
CA ARG A 29 -8.84 -14.42 -2.18
C ARG A 29 -9.81 -15.16 -1.26
N ALA A 30 -9.92 -16.47 -1.37
CA ALA A 30 -10.77 -17.28 -0.49
C ALA A 30 -10.23 -17.36 0.94
N GLY A 31 -8.91 -17.45 1.13
CA GLY A 31 -8.28 -17.44 2.46
C GLY A 31 -8.35 -16.08 3.17
N VAL A 32 -8.24 -14.98 2.41
CA VAL A 32 -8.30 -13.60 2.94
C VAL A 32 -9.69 -13.24 3.47
N ILE A 33 -10.77 -13.70 2.82
CA ILE A 33 -12.15 -13.43 3.27
C ILE A 33 -12.49 -14.23 4.53
N GLU A 34 -11.99 -15.46 4.65
CA GLU A 34 -12.22 -16.32 5.82
C GLU A 34 -11.40 -15.86 7.05
N ALA A 35 -10.18 -15.36 6.85
CA ALA A 35 -9.35 -14.76 7.91
C ALA A 35 -9.89 -13.40 8.38
N ALA A 36 -10.37 -12.57 7.46
CA ALA A 36 -10.99 -11.28 7.79
C ALA A 36 -12.26 -11.44 8.64
N ARG A 37 -13.07 -12.48 8.38
CA ARG A 37 -14.28 -12.79 9.18
C ARG A 37 -13.97 -13.26 10.59
N ARG A 38 -12.83 -13.92 10.83
CA ARG A 38 -12.41 -14.35 12.18
C ARG A 38 -11.87 -13.22 13.06
N HIS A 39 -11.64 -12.03 12.51
CA HIS A 39 -11.08 -10.90 13.26
C HIS A 39 -12.08 -9.80 13.64
N VAL A 40 -13.32 -9.82 13.13
CA VAL A 40 -14.35 -8.85 13.56
C VAL A 40 -14.75 -9.06 15.04
N GLU A 41 -14.61 -10.28 15.58
CA GLU A 41 -14.97 -10.58 16.98
C GLU A 41 -13.86 -10.33 18.02
N ALA A 42 -12.64 -9.97 17.62
CA ALA A 42 -11.48 -10.06 18.53
C ALA A 42 -10.77 -8.75 18.93
N THR A 43 -11.19 -7.55 18.51
CA THR A 43 -10.31 -6.38 18.71
C THR A 43 -10.99 -5.14 19.28
N LYS A 44 -11.00 -5.06 20.61
CA LYS A 44 -11.01 -3.80 21.36
C LYS A 44 -9.60 -3.17 21.29
N GLY A 45 -9.45 -2.06 20.58
CA GLY A 45 -8.50 -0.96 20.87
C GLY A 45 -6.97 -1.17 20.87
N ASP A 46 -6.42 -2.38 20.84
CA ASP A 46 -4.99 -2.61 21.15
C ASP A 46 -4.17 -3.32 20.07
N ASP A 47 -4.72 -3.53 18.85
CA ASP A 47 -3.97 -4.19 17.78
C ASP A 47 -2.99 -3.22 17.06
N PRO A 48 -1.69 -3.54 17.01
CA PRO A 48 -0.70 -2.69 16.37
C PRO A 48 -0.86 -2.52 14.85
N ALA A 49 -1.47 -3.47 14.15
CA ALA A 49 -1.71 -3.35 12.71
C ALA A 49 -2.84 -2.35 12.44
N THR A 50 -3.93 -2.41 13.21
CA THR A 50 -4.99 -1.40 13.19
C THR A 50 -4.41 -0.01 13.47
N ARG A 51 -3.60 0.12 14.53
CA ARG A 51 -3.01 1.40 14.91
C ARG A 51 -2.10 1.99 13.84
N PHE A 52 -1.30 1.14 13.17
CA PHE A 52 -0.48 1.57 12.06
C PHE A 52 -1.32 2.10 10.89
N VAL A 53 -2.39 1.39 10.52
CA VAL A 53 -3.30 1.83 9.45
C VAL A 53 -3.99 3.14 9.81
N GLU A 54 -4.46 3.32 11.04
CA GLU A 54 -5.07 4.58 11.50
C GLU A 54 -4.13 5.79 11.38
N ILE A 55 -2.88 5.62 11.80
CA ILE A 55 -1.87 6.69 11.70
C ILE A 55 -1.52 6.95 10.23
N LEU A 56 -1.41 5.89 9.42
CA LEU A 56 -1.15 6.02 7.98
C LEU A 56 -2.29 6.76 7.26
N ARG A 57 -3.55 6.46 7.58
CA ARG A 57 -4.72 7.21 7.10
C ARG A 57 -4.64 8.69 7.48
N SER A 58 -4.31 8.97 8.74
CA SER A 58 -4.15 10.34 9.26
C SER A 58 -3.04 11.10 8.53
N LEU A 59 -1.93 10.41 8.21
CA LEU A 59 -0.83 10.97 7.43
C LEU A 59 -1.27 11.39 6.03
N PHE A 60 -2.01 10.54 5.30
CA PHE A 60 -2.50 10.91 3.98
C PHE A 60 -3.56 12.01 4.03
N ALA A 61 -4.50 11.95 4.98
CA ALA A 61 -5.53 12.97 5.15
C ALA A 61 -4.96 14.37 5.46
N GLY A 62 -3.78 14.43 6.11
CA GLY A 62 -3.10 15.67 6.45
C GLY A 62 -1.95 16.06 5.53
N ASP A 63 -1.88 15.51 4.31
CA ASP A 63 -0.78 15.74 3.36
C ASP A 63 0.63 15.44 3.91
N GLY A 64 0.71 14.57 4.93
CA GLY A 64 1.95 14.18 5.61
C GLY A 64 2.65 12.97 4.98
N ALA A 65 2.01 12.29 4.03
CA ALA A 65 2.57 11.17 3.28
C ALA A 65 2.22 11.25 1.80
N TRP A 66 3.13 10.78 0.94
CA TRP A 66 2.91 10.71 -0.49
C TRP A 66 3.35 9.36 -1.07
N VAL A 67 2.73 9.00 -2.19
CA VAL A 67 2.95 7.75 -2.92
C VAL A 67 3.12 8.04 -4.40
N LYS A 68 3.86 7.17 -5.08
CA LYS A 68 4.02 7.20 -6.53
C LYS A 68 3.13 6.19 -7.21
N ASP A 69 2.81 6.43 -8.47
CA ASP A 69 2.27 5.38 -9.33
C ASP A 69 3.31 4.24 -9.50
N ARG A 70 2.85 3.00 -9.34
CA ARG A 70 3.73 1.82 -9.34
C ARG A 70 4.40 1.52 -10.68
N GLU A 71 3.86 2.00 -11.79
CA GLU A 71 4.37 1.70 -13.13
C GLU A 71 5.30 2.80 -13.62
N THR A 72 4.92 4.05 -13.37
CA THR A 72 5.55 5.25 -13.96
C THR A 72 6.53 5.95 -13.03
N ASP A 73 6.54 5.62 -11.73
CA ASP A 73 7.31 6.30 -10.68
C ASP A 73 6.98 7.81 -10.52
N LYS A 74 5.83 8.23 -11.06
CA LYS A 74 5.36 9.62 -11.12
C LYS A 74 4.22 9.85 -10.12
N PRO A 75 3.75 11.10 -9.92
CA PRO A 75 2.52 11.33 -9.18
C PRO A 75 1.38 10.49 -9.78
N PRO A 76 0.61 9.75 -8.96
CA PRO A 76 -0.55 9.03 -9.48
C PRO A 76 -1.59 10.02 -10.02
N ALA A 77 -2.42 9.56 -10.97
CA ALA A 77 -3.40 10.42 -11.64
C ALA A 77 -4.34 11.14 -10.66
N ASP A 78 -4.62 10.53 -9.52
CA ASP A 78 -5.42 11.09 -8.43
C ASP A 78 -4.59 11.53 -7.22
N GLY A 79 -3.30 11.83 -7.39
CA GLY A 79 -2.38 12.21 -6.33
C GLY A 79 -2.86 13.36 -5.45
N LYS A 80 -3.56 14.35 -6.01
CA LYS A 80 -4.20 15.42 -5.21
C LYS A 80 -5.27 14.91 -4.25
N LYS A 81 -5.98 13.83 -4.59
CA LYS A 81 -7.01 13.22 -3.75
C LYS A 81 -6.40 12.33 -2.66
N LEU A 82 -5.26 11.71 -2.96
CA LEU A 82 -4.55 10.84 -2.02
C LEU A 82 -3.78 11.61 -0.95
N GLY A 83 -3.41 12.86 -1.25
CA GLY A 83 -2.65 13.73 -0.36
C GLY A 83 -1.14 13.63 -0.54
N GLY A 84 -0.44 14.59 0.05
CA GLY A 84 1.03 14.69 0.07
C GLY A 84 1.65 15.24 -1.21
N TRP A 85 0.83 15.75 -2.13
CA TRP A 85 1.25 16.37 -3.39
C TRP A 85 0.78 17.83 -3.42
N GLU A 86 1.67 18.76 -3.77
CA GLU A 86 1.37 20.18 -3.92
C GLU A 86 1.67 20.66 -5.35
N GLU A 87 0.84 21.58 -5.85
CA GLU A 87 1.18 22.31 -7.07
C GLU A 87 2.14 23.43 -6.74
N ARG A 88 3.32 23.40 -7.36
CA ARG A 88 4.31 24.45 -7.24
C ARG A 88 4.39 25.22 -8.55
N LYS A 89 4.01 26.48 -8.49
CA LYS A 89 4.15 27.42 -9.61
C LYS A 89 5.53 28.07 -9.54
N THR A 90 6.33 27.80 -10.56
CA THR A 90 7.56 28.54 -10.85
C THR A 90 7.24 29.57 -11.94
N HIS A 91 8.12 30.54 -12.15
CA HIS A 91 7.93 31.61 -13.15
C HIS A 91 7.70 31.08 -14.59
N GLU A 92 8.12 29.84 -14.89
CA GLU A 92 8.06 29.25 -16.24
C GLU A 92 7.11 28.05 -16.37
N PHE A 93 6.71 27.40 -15.26
CA PHE A 93 5.88 26.20 -15.30
C PHE A 93 5.15 25.94 -13.98
N THR A 94 4.06 25.16 -14.05
CA THR A 94 3.40 24.58 -12.87
C THR A 94 3.76 23.09 -12.83
N ASP A 95 4.33 22.64 -11.72
CA ASP A 95 4.68 21.23 -11.51
C ASP A 95 3.95 20.66 -10.28
N ILE A 96 3.71 19.35 -10.29
CA ILE A 96 3.13 18.63 -9.15
C ILE A 96 4.28 17.93 -8.44
N VAL A 97 4.60 18.42 -7.25
CA VAL A 97 5.74 17.95 -6.45
C VAL A 97 5.28 17.44 -5.10
N PRO A 98 6.05 16.57 -4.42
CA PRO A 98 5.71 16.17 -3.06
C PRO A 98 5.67 17.40 -2.14
N ALA A 99 4.70 17.44 -1.23
CA ALA A 99 4.61 18.48 -0.21
C ALA A 99 5.85 18.43 0.70
N ARG A 100 6.38 19.59 1.10
CA ARG A 100 7.71 19.66 1.75
C ARG A 100 7.82 18.84 3.05
N SER A 101 6.72 18.74 3.79
CA SER A 101 6.64 17.98 5.04
C SER A 101 6.21 16.52 4.86
N ALA A 102 5.88 16.12 3.63
CA ALA A 102 5.35 14.81 3.33
C ALA A 102 6.47 13.78 3.16
N SER A 103 6.29 12.61 3.76
CA SER A 103 7.23 11.49 3.64
C SER A 103 6.79 10.53 2.54
N PHE A 104 7.75 10.02 1.76
CA PHE A 104 7.48 8.91 0.85
C PHE A 104 7.12 7.67 1.66
N VAL A 105 6.08 6.96 1.26
CA VAL A 105 5.68 5.70 1.95
C VAL A 105 5.54 4.50 1.03
N GLY A 106 5.59 4.69 -0.29
CA GLY A 106 5.55 3.60 -1.25
C GLY A 106 4.84 3.96 -2.57
N TRP A 107 4.27 2.94 -3.20
CA TRP A 107 3.65 3.05 -4.51
C TRP A 107 2.18 2.65 -4.46
N VAL A 108 1.44 3.01 -5.50
CA VAL A 108 0.00 2.77 -5.57
C VAL A 108 -0.42 2.43 -6.99
N ASP A 109 -1.49 1.65 -7.10
CA ASP A 109 -2.30 1.54 -8.31
C ASP A 109 -3.80 1.68 -7.96
N ASP A 110 -4.66 1.31 -8.90
CA ASP A 110 -6.11 1.38 -8.74
C ASP A 110 -6.64 0.49 -7.61
N ARG A 111 -5.92 -0.56 -7.21
CA ARG A 111 -6.40 -1.60 -6.28
C ARG A 111 -5.64 -1.66 -4.97
N TYR A 112 -4.34 -1.38 -5.01
CA TYR A 112 -3.44 -1.64 -3.90
C TYR A 112 -2.51 -0.46 -3.61
N LEU A 113 -2.16 -0.38 -2.33
CA LEU A 113 -1.04 0.39 -1.83
C LEU A 113 0.11 -0.57 -1.51
N TYR A 114 1.26 -0.30 -2.10
CA TYR A 114 2.49 -1.06 -1.98
C TYR A 114 3.45 -0.29 -1.08
N LEU A 115 3.45 -0.63 0.20
CA LEU A 115 4.26 0.07 1.18
C LEU A 115 5.72 -0.38 1.08
N ASP A 116 6.60 0.61 0.95
CA ASP A 116 8.01 0.40 1.30
C ASP A 116 8.10 0.25 2.81
N LYS A 117 8.67 -0.86 3.29
CA LYS A 117 8.69 -1.19 4.72
C LYS A 117 9.39 -0.11 5.55
N ASP A 118 10.58 0.31 5.12
CA ASP A 118 11.39 1.21 5.93
C ASP A 118 10.82 2.63 5.88
N ALA A 119 10.44 3.09 4.68
CA ALA A 119 9.89 4.43 4.48
C ALA A 119 8.53 4.60 5.17
N SER A 120 7.62 3.63 5.01
CA SER A 120 6.30 3.69 5.64
C SER A 120 6.37 3.64 7.18
N TYR A 121 7.23 2.77 7.74
CA TYR A 121 7.44 2.71 9.17
C TYR A 121 8.05 4.00 9.72
N ALA A 122 9.05 4.55 9.03
CA ALA A 122 9.69 5.81 9.43
C ALA A 122 8.69 6.98 9.45
N ALA A 123 7.84 7.08 8.42
CA ALA A 123 6.80 8.10 8.32
C ALA A 123 5.80 7.99 9.48
N VAL A 124 5.24 6.80 9.71
CA VAL A 124 4.27 6.54 10.78
C VAL A 124 4.87 6.78 12.16
N ARG A 125 6.07 6.25 12.42
CA ARG A 125 6.76 6.44 13.70
C ARG A 125 7.09 7.91 13.95
N GLY A 126 7.59 8.63 12.94
CA GLY A 126 7.91 10.04 13.06
C GLY A 126 6.67 10.91 13.33
N PHE A 127 5.55 10.61 12.67
CA PHE A 127 4.28 11.27 12.94
C PHE A 127 3.79 11.00 14.36
N ALA A 128 3.80 9.73 14.78
CA ALA A 128 3.35 9.34 16.10
C ALA A 128 4.16 10.01 17.21
N GLN A 129 5.49 10.04 17.06
CA GLN A 129 6.39 10.72 18.00
C GLN A 129 6.11 12.21 18.12
N ARG A 130 5.90 12.91 16.99
CA ARG A 130 5.58 14.36 17.01
C ARG A 130 4.20 14.64 17.60
N GLY A 131 3.23 13.76 17.37
CA GLY A 131 1.88 13.88 17.90
C GLY A 131 1.69 13.39 19.34
N GLY A 132 2.75 12.90 20.00
CA GLY A 132 2.63 12.28 21.32
C GLY A 132 1.77 11.00 21.32
N ILE A 133 1.58 10.39 20.15
CA ILE A 133 0.80 9.18 19.98
C ILE A 133 1.66 7.97 20.36
N PRO A 134 1.23 7.11 21.30
CA PRO A 134 1.94 5.88 21.61
C PRO A 134 2.02 4.98 20.37
N PHE A 135 3.25 4.70 19.92
CA PHE A 135 3.55 3.79 18.82
C PHE A 135 4.88 3.07 19.08
N GLY A 136 4.85 2.12 20.02
CA GLY A 136 6.04 1.43 20.54
C GLY A 136 6.39 0.10 19.87
N ILE A 137 5.67 -0.30 18.82
CA ILE A 137 5.89 -1.59 18.16
C ILE A 137 7.16 -1.57 17.28
N LYS A 138 7.96 -2.63 17.37
CA LYS A 138 9.14 -2.82 16.51
C LYS A 138 8.72 -3.19 15.07
N PRO A 139 9.48 -2.79 14.03
CA PRO A 139 9.11 -3.03 12.62
C PRO A 139 8.78 -4.49 12.30
N ARG A 140 9.63 -5.43 12.76
CA ARG A 140 9.42 -6.86 12.51
C ARG A 140 8.12 -7.39 13.13
N ALA A 141 7.76 -6.90 14.31
CA ALA A 141 6.52 -7.27 14.99
C ALA A 141 5.31 -6.66 14.28
N LEU A 142 5.42 -5.43 13.81
CA LEU A 142 4.37 -4.75 13.03
C LEU A 142 4.03 -5.51 11.76
N TRP A 143 5.02 -5.84 10.93
CA TRP A 143 4.76 -6.54 9.66
C TRP A 143 4.17 -7.93 9.89
N LYS A 144 4.59 -8.62 10.96
CA LYS A 144 3.98 -9.89 11.37
C LYS A 144 2.52 -9.70 11.80
N ALA A 145 2.22 -8.64 12.56
CA ALA A 145 0.85 -8.33 12.98
C ALA A 145 -0.05 -8.02 11.77
N LEU A 146 0.42 -7.23 10.80
CA LEU A 146 -0.29 -6.93 9.56
C LEU A 146 -0.57 -8.18 8.70
N ALA A 147 0.38 -9.12 8.66
CA ALA A 147 0.20 -10.39 7.97
C ALA A 147 -0.87 -11.26 8.67
N LEU A 148 -0.80 -11.35 10.00
CA LEU A 148 -1.74 -12.15 10.80
C LEU A 148 -3.16 -11.57 10.80
N SER A 149 -3.29 -10.23 10.77
CA SER A 149 -4.60 -9.57 10.75
C SER A 149 -5.33 -9.67 9.41
N GLY A 150 -4.66 -10.15 8.36
CA GLY A 150 -5.20 -10.25 7.00
C GLY A 150 -5.30 -8.90 6.28
N VAL A 151 -4.78 -7.82 6.86
CA VAL A 151 -4.77 -6.48 6.26
C VAL A 151 -3.77 -6.40 5.10
N SER A 152 -2.64 -7.10 5.20
CA SER A 152 -1.65 -7.17 4.13
C SER A 152 -1.70 -8.50 3.39
N LEU A 153 -1.52 -8.43 2.07
CA LEU A 153 -1.21 -9.59 1.24
C LEU A 153 0.28 -9.94 1.42
N THR A 154 0.54 -11.18 1.81
CA THR A 154 1.88 -11.68 2.11
C THR A 154 2.12 -13.03 1.47
N ASP A 155 3.36 -13.28 1.04
CA ASP A 155 3.78 -14.62 0.63
C ASP A 155 3.71 -15.58 1.85
N PRO A 156 3.44 -16.89 1.65
CA PRO A 156 3.48 -17.87 2.74
C PRO A 156 4.80 -17.80 3.52
N GLU A 157 4.72 -17.86 4.85
CA GLU A 157 5.85 -17.74 5.79
C GLU A 157 6.56 -16.37 5.83
N ARG A 158 6.05 -15.37 5.09
CA ARG A 158 6.61 -14.02 5.04
C ARG A 158 5.63 -12.97 5.53
N ASN A 159 6.14 -11.75 5.67
CA ASN A 159 5.38 -10.55 6.04
C ASN A 159 5.52 -9.45 4.97
N ASP A 160 5.94 -9.83 3.77
CA ASP A 160 5.95 -9.05 2.54
C ASP A 160 5.53 -9.94 1.37
N THR A 161 5.33 -9.30 0.23
CA THR A 161 5.22 -9.96 -1.06
C THR A 161 6.17 -9.31 -2.05
N THR A 162 6.40 -10.00 -3.17
CA THR A 162 7.15 -9.46 -4.30
C THR A 162 6.18 -8.77 -5.25
N ALA A 163 6.38 -7.48 -5.49
CA ALA A 163 5.62 -6.73 -6.49
C ALA A 163 6.54 -6.22 -7.59
N TRP A 164 6.00 -6.13 -8.82
CA TRP A 164 6.68 -5.47 -9.92
C TRP A 164 6.39 -3.96 -9.88
N ILE A 165 7.43 -3.19 -9.57
CA ILE A 165 7.41 -1.74 -9.37
C ILE A 165 8.42 -1.12 -10.33
N CYS A 166 7.96 -0.21 -11.19
CA CYS A 166 8.80 0.57 -12.12
C CYS A 166 9.77 -0.30 -12.94
N GLY A 167 9.28 -1.45 -13.44
CA GLY A 167 10.09 -2.38 -14.24
C GLY A 167 11.02 -3.30 -13.45
N LYS A 168 10.94 -3.30 -12.11
CA LYS A 168 11.80 -4.10 -11.23
C LYS A 168 11.00 -4.83 -10.17
N SER A 169 11.50 -5.98 -9.74
CA SER A 169 10.97 -6.71 -8.60
C SER A 169 11.37 -6.01 -7.29
N ALA A 170 10.40 -5.72 -6.42
CA ALA A 170 10.59 -5.07 -5.13
C ALA A 170 9.83 -5.82 -4.02
N ARG A 171 10.38 -5.78 -2.80
CA ARG A 171 9.75 -6.36 -1.60
C ARG A 171 8.93 -5.30 -0.89
N VAL A 172 7.63 -5.52 -0.79
CA VAL A 172 6.67 -4.52 -0.31
C VAL A 172 5.62 -5.17 0.59
N VAL A 173 4.99 -4.35 1.42
CA VAL A 173 3.76 -4.74 2.13
C VAL A 173 2.59 -4.25 1.31
N GLN A 174 1.88 -5.17 0.68
CA GLN A 174 0.74 -4.84 -0.16
C GLN A 174 -0.54 -4.82 0.67
N VAL A 175 -1.25 -3.69 0.70
CA VAL A 175 -2.55 -3.56 1.36
C VAL A 175 -3.60 -3.07 0.35
N PRO A 176 -4.88 -3.46 0.49
CA PRO A 176 -5.93 -2.90 -0.36
C PRO A 176 -5.96 -1.38 -0.25
N ARG A 177 -6.07 -0.70 -1.39
CA ARG A 177 -6.15 0.77 -1.46
C ARG A 177 -7.32 1.29 -0.59
N ALA A 178 -8.45 0.60 -0.64
CA ALA A 178 -9.62 0.86 0.18
C ALA A 178 -9.31 0.92 1.69
N THR A 179 -8.41 0.07 2.18
CA THR A 179 -8.04 0.05 3.60
C THR A 179 -7.42 1.36 4.07
N VAL A 180 -6.85 2.18 3.19
CA VAL A 180 -6.21 3.45 3.56
C VAL A 180 -6.99 4.66 3.05
N PHE A 181 -7.64 4.56 1.89
CA PHE A 181 -8.26 5.71 1.22
C PHE A 181 -9.79 5.68 1.20
N GLU A 182 -10.42 4.55 1.52
CA GLU A 182 -11.88 4.43 1.68
C GLU A 182 -12.21 4.30 3.18
N GLY A 183 -12.24 5.44 3.86
CA GLY A 183 -12.95 5.62 5.13
C GLY A 183 -14.18 6.49 4.86
N GLU A 184 -15.30 6.20 5.54
CA GLU A 184 -16.60 6.88 5.44
C GLU A 184 -16.46 8.37 5.12
N ARG A 185 -16.68 8.71 3.85
CA ARG A 185 -17.21 10.02 3.49
C ARG A 185 -18.70 9.94 3.66
N ASP A 186 -19.15 9.92 4.91
CA ASP A 186 -20.52 10.32 5.20
C ASP A 186 -20.53 11.84 5.37
N GLU A 187 -21.22 12.46 4.40
CA GLU A 187 -21.79 13.82 4.36
C GLU A 187 -20.86 15.05 4.38
#